data_AF-A0A3N5RRR4-F1
#
_entry.id   AF-A0A3N5RRR4-F1
#
_cell.length_a   1.000
_cell.length_b   1.000
_cell.length_c   1.000
_cell.angle_alpha   90.00
_cell.angle_beta   90.00
_cell.angle_gamma   90.00
#
_symmetry.space_group_name_H-M   'P 1'
#
loop_
_entity.id
_entity.type
_entity.pdbx_description
1 polymer ?
#
loop_
_entity_poly.entity_id
_entity_poly.type
_entity_poly.pdbx_seq_one_letter_code
_entity_poly.pdbx_strand_id
1 'polypeptide(L)'
;MLYVLLDGIGDLPNPELDGKTPLEAANTPNIDVLAREGKMGKVISVGEGISPQSDIAVFNMLGYDFQGKKYAGRGIVEIIGSGVEFRDGDLALRGNFATLDNSKIIDRRAGRDIIKQEASTICSFLE
;
A
#
# COMPACT_ATOMS: atom_id res chain seq x y z
N MET A 1 11.01 -18.75 -10.26
CA MET A 1 11.50 -17.63 -9.44
C MET A 1 10.44 -17.33 -8.40
N LEU A 2 10.80 -17.32 -7.11
CA LEU A 2 9.92 -16.91 -6.02
C LEU A 2 10.38 -15.53 -5.54
N TYR A 3 9.47 -14.57 -5.47
CA TYR A 3 9.76 -13.23 -5.00
C TYR A 3 8.78 -12.88 -3.87
N VAL A 4 9.32 -12.53 -2.70
CA VAL A 4 8.55 -12.25 -1.49
C VAL A 4 8.80 -10.82 -1.07
N LEU A 5 7.74 -10.02 -1.03
CA LEU A 5 7.75 -8.64 -0.56
C LEU A 5 7.04 -8.58 0.79
N LEU A 6 7.76 -8.13 1.82
CA LEU A 6 7.21 -7.90 3.15
C LEU A 6 6.87 -6.40 3.26
N ASP A 7 5.59 -6.06 3.12
CA ASP A 7 5.13 -4.67 3.10
C ASP A 7 5.46 -3.97 4.42
N GLY A 8 6.05 -2.78 4.32
CA GLY A 8 6.44 -1.98 5.48
C GLY A 8 7.49 -2.60 6.40
N ILE A 9 8.28 -3.58 5.94
CA ILE A 9 9.26 -4.27 6.81
C ILE A 9 10.39 -3.38 7.36
N GLY A 10 10.74 -2.31 6.63
CA GLY A 10 11.76 -1.37 7.06
C GLY A 10 11.23 -0.42 8.12
N ASP A 11 11.97 -0.28 9.22
CA ASP A 11 11.61 0.62 10.32
C ASP A 11 12.86 1.28 10.93
N LEU A 12 12.63 2.16 11.90
CA LEU A 12 13.65 2.82 12.70
C LEU A 12 13.89 2.08 14.03
N PRO A 13 15.08 2.25 14.63
CA PRO A 13 15.35 1.86 16.01
C PRO A 13 14.30 2.38 17.00
N ASN A 14 13.78 1.49 17.85
CA ASN A 14 12.78 1.82 18.87
C ASN A 14 13.39 1.68 20.29
N PRO A 15 13.31 2.71 21.17
CA PRO A 15 13.75 2.61 22.57
C PRO A 15 13.10 1.49 23.38
N GLU A 16 11.85 1.12 23.09
CA GLU A 16 11.15 0.01 23.76
C GLU A 16 11.68 -1.37 23.33
N LEU A 17 12.48 -1.42 22.27
CA LEU A 17 13.12 -2.62 21.72
C LEU A 17 14.64 -2.60 21.94
N ASP A 18 15.11 -1.93 23.00
CA ASP A 18 16.54 -1.76 23.30
C ASP A 18 17.33 -1.12 22.14
N GLY A 19 16.69 -0.22 21.38
CA GLY A 19 17.31 0.46 20.24
C GLY A 19 17.40 -0.39 18.97
N LYS A 20 16.67 -1.51 18.90
CA LYS A 20 16.54 -2.33 17.68
C LYS A 20 15.36 -1.90 16.83
N THR A 21 15.39 -2.22 15.55
CA THR A 21 14.19 -2.22 14.69
C THR A 21 13.27 -3.41 15.05
N PRO A 22 11.97 -3.38 14.71
CA PRO A 22 11.08 -4.52 14.93
C PRO A 22 11.56 -5.80 14.24
N LEU A 23 12.16 -5.71 13.05
CA LEU A 23 12.71 -6.87 12.35
C LEU A 23 13.89 -7.50 13.11
N GLU A 24 14.78 -6.68 13.68
CA GLU A 24 15.92 -7.16 14.48
C GLU A 24 15.51 -7.71 15.85
N ALA A 25 14.42 -7.19 16.42
CA ALA A 25 13.89 -7.68 17.70
C ALA A 25 13.07 -8.97 17.56
N ALA A 26 12.50 -9.22 16.36
CA ALA A 26 11.69 -10.40 16.10
C ALA A 26 12.54 -11.69 16.03
N ASN A 27 11.97 -12.80 16.47
CA ASN A 27 12.58 -14.12 16.30
C ASN A 27 12.30 -14.64 14.87
N THR A 28 13.26 -14.46 13.95
CA THR A 28 13.10 -14.77 12.52
C THR A 28 14.06 -15.84 11.99
N PRO A 29 14.11 -17.06 12.58
CA PRO A 29 15.17 -18.04 12.30
C PRO A 29 15.25 -18.44 10.81
N ASN A 30 14.11 -18.48 10.11
CA ASN A 30 14.09 -18.81 8.67
C ASN A 30 14.64 -17.68 7.80
N ILE A 31 14.32 -16.41 8.13
CA ILE A 31 14.86 -15.26 7.40
C ILE A 31 16.35 -15.12 7.69
N ASP A 32 16.78 -15.40 8.92
CA ASP A 32 18.18 -15.35 9.32
C ASP A 32 19.04 -16.37 8.57
N VAL A 33 18.51 -17.59 8.37
CA VAL A 33 19.17 -18.63 7.54
C VAL A 33 19.29 -18.16 6.10
N LEU A 34 18.20 -17.64 5.52
CA LEU A 34 18.21 -17.11 4.15
C LEU A 34 19.21 -15.94 3.98
N ALA A 35 19.31 -15.07 4.98
CA ALA A 35 20.27 -13.95 4.98
C ALA A 35 21.73 -14.44 5.07
N ARG A 36 21.99 -15.49 5.85
CA ARG A 36 23.32 -16.08 6.04
C ARG A 36 23.81 -16.87 4.83
N GLU A 37 22.92 -17.62 4.19
CA GLU A 37 23.25 -18.48 3.04
C GLU A 37 23.10 -17.74 1.70
N GLY A 38 22.41 -16.60 1.69
CA GLY A 38 22.14 -15.79 0.51
C GLY A 38 23.08 -14.60 0.34
N LYS A 39 22.58 -13.59 -0.39
CA LYS A 39 23.22 -12.28 -0.53
C LYS A 39 22.30 -11.20 0.00
N MET A 40 22.85 -10.33 0.82
CA MET A 40 22.15 -9.20 1.41
C MET A 40 22.48 -7.92 0.66
N GLY A 41 21.53 -6.99 0.65
CA GLY A 41 21.67 -5.67 0.09
C GLY A 41 20.57 -4.75 0.58
N LYS A 42 20.73 -3.46 0.32
CA LYS A 42 19.69 -2.45 0.55
C LYS A 42 19.07 -2.09 -0.79
N VAL A 43 17.75 -1.98 -0.82
CA VAL A 43 17.00 -1.56 -2.02
C VAL A 43 16.31 -0.25 -1.74
N ILE A 44 16.45 0.70 -2.66
CA ILE A 44 15.68 1.95 -2.70
C ILE A 44 14.57 1.71 -3.73
N SER A 45 13.31 1.67 -3.27
CA SER A 45 12.18 1.21 -4.08
C SER A 45 11.71 2.22 -5.12
N VAL A 46 11.84 3.52 -4.87
CA VAL A 46 11.34 4.58 -5.76
C VAL A 46 12.46 5.56 -6.13
N GLY A 47 13.07 6.18 -5.13
CA GLY A 47 14.19 7.10 -5.31
C GLY A 47 14.65 7.64 -3.97
N GLU A 48 15.83 8.23 -3.94
CA GLU A 48 16.35 8.86 -2.72
C GLU A 48 15.48 10.04 -2.30
N GLY A 49 15.15 10.11 -1.00
CA GLY A 49 14.31 11.17 -0.44
C GLY A 49 12.82 11.09 -0.82
N ILE A 50 12.40 10.08 -1.60
CA ILE A 50 11.01 9.89 -1.98
C ILE A 50 10.37 8.87 -1.04
N SER A 51 9.33 9.30 -0.31
CA SER A 51 8.53 8.37 0.49
C SER A 51 7.82 7.37 -0.44
N PRO A 52 8.08 6.06 -0.31
CA PRO A 52 7.52 5.08 -1.22
C PRO A 52 6.04 4.90 -0.95
N GLN A 53 5.22 5.09 -1.98
CA GLN A 53 3.83 4.65 -1.97
C GLN A 53 3.81 3.19 -2.44
N SER A 54 3.01 2.34 -1.77
CA SER A 54 3.03 0.88 -1.98
C SER A 54 2.80 0.50 -3.44
N ASP A 55 1.98 1.26 -4.17
CA ASP A 55 1.64 1.00 -5.56
C ASP A 55 2.86 1.17 -6.48
N ILE A 56 3.48 2.35 -6.52
CA ILE A 56 4.68 2.61 -7.32
C ILE A 56 5.86 1.72 -6.89
N ALA A 57 6.02 1.51 -5.58
CA ALA A 57 7.11 0.69 -5.05
C ALA A 57 7.03 -0.77 -5.54
N VAL A 58 5.84 -1.36 -5.54
CA VAL A 58 5.65 -2.75 -6.03
C VAL A 58 5.94 -2.83 -7.53
N PHE A 59 5.46 -1.89 -8.35
CA PHE A 59 5.74 -1.91 -9.79
C PHE A 59 7.24 -1.77 -10.08
N ASN A 60 7.95 -0.86 -9.40
CA ASN A 60 9.39 -0.73 -9.55
C ASN A 60 10.13 -2.02 -9.14
N MET A 61 9.72 -2.66 -8.04
CA MET A 61 10.30 -3.93 -7.58
C MET A 61 10.05 -5.09 -8.55
N LEU A 62 8.96 -5.03 -9.32
CA LEU A 62 8.67 -5.98 -10.41
C LEU A 62 9.40 -5.64 -11.72
N GLY A 63 10.20 -4.57 -11.76
CA GLY A 63 11.01 -4.18 -12.91
C GLY A 63 10.34 -3.22 -13.89
N TYR A 64 9.18 -2.65 -13.54
CA TYR A 64 8.57 -1.59 -14.34
C TYR A 64 9.32 -0.28 -14.14
N ASP A 65 9.73 0.35 -15.24
CA ASP A 65 10.39 1.65 -15.21
C ASP A 65 9.40 2.77 -15.57
N PHE A 66 9.21 3.69 -14.62
CA PHE A 66 8.43 4.92 -14.81
C PHE A 66 9.31 6.14 -15.06
N GLN A 67 10.63 6.00 -15.18
CA GLN A 67 11.49 7.12 -15.57
C GLN A 67 11.09 7.62 -16.97
N GLY A 68 10.73 8.90 -17.05
CA GLY A 68 10.25 9.53 -18.28
C GLY A 68 8.83 9.13 -18.72
N LYS A 69 8.10 8.30 -17.95
CA LYS A 69 6.71 7.93 -18.20
C LYS A 69 5.81 8.35 -17.04
N LYS A 70 4.56 8.69 -17.34
CA LYS A 70 3.58 8.99 -16.29
C LYS A 70 3.10 7.68 -15.68
N TYR A 71 3.19 7.57 -14.36
CA TYR A 71 2.48 6.54 -13.61
C TYR A 71 0.97 6.76 -13.77
N ALA A 72 0.22 5.68 -14.03
CA ALA A 72 -1.22 5.72 -14.27
C ALA A 72 -2.00 6.32 -13.08
N GLY A 73 -1.45 6.21 -11.87
CA GLY A 73 -2.07 6.72 -10.65
C GLY A 73 -2.82 5.64 -9.88
N ARG A 74 -2.87 5.81 -8.57
CA ARG A 74 -3.44 4.83 -7.63
C ARG A 74 -4.89 4.48 -7.92
N GLY A 75 -5.70 5.45 -8.35
CA GLY A 75 -7.12 5.24 -8.64
C GLY A 75 -7.34 4.19 -9.73
N ILE A 76 -6.53 4.24 -10.80
CA ILE A 76 -6.60 3.28 -11.90
C ILE A 76 -6.23 1.88 -11.41
N VAL A 77 -5.18 1.76 -10.60
CA VAL A 77 -4.75 0.46 -10.04
C VAL A 77 -5.81 -0.14 -9.12
N GLU A 78 -6.44 0.66 -8.25
CA GLU A 78 -7.50 0.18 -7.37
C GLU A 78 -8.78 -0.23 -8.14
N ILE A 79 -9.17 0.53 -9.18
CA ILE A 79 -10.31 0.18 -10.04
C ILE A 79 -10.09 -1.14 -10.79
N ILE A 80 -8.92 -1.29 -11.43
CA ILE A 80 -8.57 -2.54 -12.14
C ILE A 80 -8.53 -3.70 -11.14
N GLY A 81 -7.93 -3.51 -9.97
CA GLY A 81 -7.88 -4.52 -8.90
C GLY A 81 -9.26 -4.89 -8.32
N SER A 82 -10.24 -4.00 -8.44
CA SER A 82 -11.63 -4.24 -8.01
C SER A 82 -12.49 -4.90 -9.09
N GLY A 83 -11.96 -5.08 -10.32
CA GLY A 83 -12.68 -5.67 -11.44
C GLY A 83 -13.70 -4.75 -12.10
N VAL A 84 -13.62 -3.43 -11.85
CA VAL A 84 -14.49 -2.44 -12.49
C VAL A 84 -13.93 -2.13 -13.88
N GLU A 85 -14.80 -2.07 -14.89
CA GLU A 85 -14.38 -1.71 -16.25
C GLU A 85 -13.87 -0.26 -16.28
N PHE A 86 -12.71 -0.04 -16.90
CA PHE A 86 -12.10 1.28 -17.02
C PHE A 86 -11.66 1.51 -18.46
N ARG A 87 -12.06 2.65 -19.05
CA ARG A 87 -11.77 3.00 -20.43
C ARG A 87 -10.92 4.27 -20.49
N ASP A 88 -10.26 4.46 -21.63
CA ASP A 88 -9.50 5.68 -21.87
C ASP A 88 -10.43 6.90 -21.86
N GLY A 89 -10.05 7.93 -21.11
CA GLY A 89 -10.88 9.10 -20.83
C GLY A 89 -11.67 9.06 -19.51
N ASP A 90 -11.78 7.89 -18.87
CA ASP A 90 -12.42 7.78 -17.55
C ASP A 90 -11.54 8.40 -16.44
N LEU A 91 -12.18 8.96 -15.41
CA LEU A 91 -11.52 9.48 -14.22
C LEU A 91 -11.76 8.52 -13.03
N ALA A 92 -10.68 7.90 -12.56
CA ALA A 92 -10.71 7.05 -11.36
C ALA A 92 -10.38 7.87 -10.10
N LEU A 93 -11.31 7.91 -9.15
CA LEU A 93 -11.10 8.54 -7.85
C LEU A 93 -11.21 7.51 -6.73
N ARG A 94 -10.31 7.61 -5.75
CA ARG A 94 -10.38 6.83 -4.52
C ARG A 94 -11.22 7.59 -3.49
N GLY A 95 -12.30 6.97 -3.04
CA GLY A 95 -13.16 7.48 -1.98
C GLY A 95 -13.20 6.55 -0.77
N ASN A 96 -13.54 7.11 0.39
CA ASN A 96 -13.93 6.36 1.58
C ASN A 96 -15.31 6.82 2.02
N PHE A 97 -16.10 5.91 2.60
CA PHE A 97 -17.23 6.31 3.42
C PHE A 97 -16.74 7.00 4.70
N ALA A 98 -17.45 8.05 5.11
CA ALA A 98 -17.11 8.87 6.25
C ALA A 98 -18.36 9.26 7.03
N THR A 99 -18.23 9.43 8.34
CA THR A 99 -19.28 9.90 9.24
C THR A 99 -19.20 11.42 9.35
N LEU A 100 -20.33 12.06 9.09
CA LEU A 100 -20.51 13.52 9.16
C LEU A 100 -21.34 13.87 10.39
N ASP A 101 -20.93 14.89 11.13
CA ASP A 101 -21.74 15.56 12.17
C ASP A 101 -21.62 17.07 12.00
N ASN A 102 -22.76 17.77 11.97
CA ASN A 102 -22.84 19.23 11.80
C ASN A 102 -21.90 19.76 10.68
N SER A 103 -21.95 19.14 9.50
CA SER A 103 -21.11 19.47 8.33
C SER A 103 -19.60 19.27 8.51
N LYS A 104 -19.18 18.55 9.56
CA LYS A 104 -17.79 18.19 9.81
C LYS A 104 -17.61 16.68 9.72
N ILE A 105 -16.54 16.25 9.07
CA ILE A 105 -16.12 14.84 9.09
C ILE A 105 -15.58 14.53 10.48
N ILE A 106 -16.29 13.69 11.23
CA ILE A 106 -15.88 13.22 12.57
C ILE A 106 -15.17 11.86 12.51
N ASP A 107 -15.47 11.06 11.48
CA ASP A 107 -14.74 9.83 11.17
C ASP A 107 -14.57 9.68 9.66
N ARG A 108 -13.31 9.55 9.23
CA ARG A 108 -12.90 9.43 7.82
C ARG A 108 -13.02 8.02 7.26
N ARG A 109 -13.47 7.06 8.07
CA ARG A 109 -13.64 5.64 7.68
C ARG A 109 -14.95 5.02 8.13
N ALA A 110 -15.86 5.82 8.70
CA ALA A 110 -17.16 5.39 9.20
C ALA A 110 -17.08 4.07 9.99
N GLY A 111 -16.32 4.04 11.08
CA GLY A 111 -16.19 2.87 11.97
C GLY A 111 -15.41 1.68 11.40
N ARG A 112 -15.15 1.62 10.09
CA ARG A 112 -14.71 0.42 9.35
C ARG A 112 -15.66 -0.79 9.54
N ASP A 113 -16.93 -0.55 9.80
CA ASP A 113 -17.95 -1.57 10.08
C ASP A 113 -18.95 -1.75 8.93
N ILE A 114 -18.92 -0.88 7.91
CA ILE A 114 -19.75 -0.99 6.70
C ILE A 114 -19.43 -2.29 5.95
N ILE A 115 -20.43 -3.16 5.84
CA ILE A 115 -20.29 -4.42 5.10
C ILE A 115 -20.54 -4.22 3.60
N LYS A 116 -20.06 -5.17 2.78
CA LYS A 116 -20.15 -5.10 1.31
C LYS A 116 -21.58 -4.84 0.81
N GLN A 117 -22.58 -5.46 1.44
CA GLN A 117 -23.98 -5.30 1.02
C GLN A 117 -24.52 -3.88 1.26
N GLU A 118 -24.16 -3.27 2.40
CA GLU A 118 -24.50 -1.88 2.70
C GLU A 118 -23.77 -0.93 1.77
N ALA A 119 -22.46 -1.14 1.56
CA ALA A 119 -21.65 -0.37 0.62
C ALA A 119 -22.26 -0.38 -0.78
N SER A 120 -22.64 -1.56 -1.30
CA SER A 120 -23.32 -1.67 -2.61
C SER A 120 -24.63 -0.90 -2.67
N THR A 121 -25.43 -0.95 -1.59
CA THR A 121 -26.70 -0.21 -1.51
C THR A 121 -26.46 1.29 -1.54
N ILE A 122 -25.48 1.79 -0.76
CA ILE A 122 -25.13 3.21 -0.75
C ILE A 122 -24.61 3.66 -2.12
N CYS A 123 -23.70 2.89 -2.73
CA CYS A 123 -23.17 3.20 -4.05
C CYS A 123 -24.27 3.26 -5.13
N SER A 124 -25.26 2.37 -5.09
CA SER A 124 -26.38 2.40 -6.03
C SER A 124 -27.26 3.64 -5.93
N PHE A 125 -27.20 4.37 -4.81
CA PHE A 125 -27.92 5.64 -4.64
C PHE A 125 -27.14 6.84 -5.19
N LEU A 126 -25.85 6.66 -5.48
CA LEU A 126 -24.98 7.71 -6.04
C LEU A 126 -24.96 7.73 -7.57
N GLU A 127 -25.53 6.71 -8.22
CA GLU A 127 -25.80 6.64 -9.66
C GLU A 127 -27.10 7.38 -10.03
#